data_AF-A0A7K2LTD1-F1
#
_entry.id   AF-A0A7K2LTD1-F1
#
_cell.length_a   1.000
_cell.length_b   1.000
_cell.length_c   1.000
_cell.angle_alpha   90.00
_cell.angle_beta   90.00
_cell.angle_gamma   90.00
#
_symmetry.space_group_name_H-M   'P 1'
#
loop_
_entity.id
_entity.type
_entity.pdbx_description
1 polymer ?
#
loop_
_entity_poly.entity_id
_entity_poly.type
_entity_poly.pdbx_seq_one_letter_code
_entity_poly.pdbx_strand_id
1 'polypeptide(L)'
;GTPVDVAIAHEPVAARETDGTVPLVLCGHLHHEGTEILKFGTRLRMEGSTGGGGLRALEGDHPAPIEASLLYFDRDSRRLQAWDEIRLGGLGLTTAEVSRHLPKENLPGATAPATAPATAPGSPAPATAPTPTPTPTPAPEARTSPSSAGP
;
A
#
# COMPACT_ATOMS: atom_id res chain seq x y z
N GLY A 1 5.03 -12.39 -5.49
CA GLY A 1 5.89 -11.25 -5.09
C GLY A 1 5.13 -10.38 -4.11
N THR A 2 5.72 -9.28 -3.66
CA THR A 2 5.01 -8.26 -2.87
C THR A 2 3.90 -7.60 -3.71
N PRO A 3 2.70 -7.36 -3.18
CA PRO A 3 1.67 -6.59 -3.87
C PRO A 3 2.15 -5.17 -4.21
N VAL A 4 1.72 -4.64 -5.36
CA VAL A 4 2.02 -3.28 -5.83
C VAL A 4 0.89 -2.34 -5.42
N ASP A 5 1.20 -1.29 -4.69
CA ASP A 5 0.20 -0.30 -4.23
C ASP A 5 -0.01 0.84 -5.24
N VAL A 6 1.02 1.17 -6.03
CA VAL A 6 0.98 2.25 -7.03
C VAL A 6 1.72 1.81 -8.30
N ALA A 7 1.05 1.90 -9.46
CA ALA A 7 1.70 1.85 -10.76
C ALA A 7 1.91 3.26 -11.33
N ILE A 8 2.91 3.44 -12.19
CA ILE A 8 3.19 4.71 -12.88
C ILE A 8 3.51 4.41 -14.35
N ALA A 9 2.81 5.06 -15.27
CA ALA A 9 3.09 5.00 -16.71
C ALA A 9 2.85 6.38 -17.33
N HIS A 10 3.71 6.86 -18.22
CA HIS A 10 3.54 8.21 -18.78
C HIS A 10 2.23 8.33 -19.59
N GLU A 11 1.90 7.30 -20.37
CA GLU A 11 0.77 7.27 -21.28
C GLU A 11 -0.52 6.75 -20.60
N PRO A 12 -1.63 7.52 -20.61
CA PRO A 12 -2.91 7.09 -20.04
C PRO A 12 -3.43 5.74 -20.56
N VAL A 13 -3.21 5.40 -21.84
CA VAL A 13 -3.62 4.09 -22.37
C VAL A 13 -2.85 2.95 -21.66
N ALA A 14 -1.53 3.08 -21.52
CA ALA A 14 -0.71 2.10 -20.82
C ALA A 14 -1.01 2.02 -19.31
N ALA A 15 -1.39 3.14 -18.69
CA ALA A 15 -1.81 3.16 -17.29
C ALA A 15 -3.11 2.35 -17.06
N ARG A 16 -4.07 2.41 -17.99
CA ARG A 16 -5.36 1.69 -17.90
C ARG A 16 -5.21 0.16 -17.96
N GLU A 17 -4.14 -0.36 -18.57
CA GLU A 17 -3.82 -1.81 -18.57
C GLU A 17 -3.54 -2.37 -17.16
N THR A 18 -3.38 -1.50 -16.14
CA THR A 18 -3.21 -1.91 -14.74
C THR A 18 -4.53 -2.03 -13.96
N ASP A 19 -5.69 -1.79 -14.59
CA ASP A 19 -7.00 -1.82 -13.93
C ASP A 19 -7.28 -3.20 -13.28
N GLY A 20 -7.73 -3.17 -12.02
CA GLY A 20 -7.97 -4.35 -11.18
C GLY A 20 -6.71 -4.98 -10.59
N THR A 21 -5.50 -4.56 -10.99
CA THR A 21 -4.23 -5.13 -10.50
C THR A 21 -3.56 -4.31 -9.39
N VAL A 22 -3.80 -2.99 -9.38
CA VAL A 22 -3.26 -2.03 -8.39
C VAL A 22 -4.38 -1.11 -7.89
N PRO A 23 -4.35 -0.62 -6.63
CA PRO A 23 -5.39 0.29 -6.14
C PRO A 23 -5.26 1.71 -6.71
N LEU A 24 -4.07 2.12 -7.14
CA LEU A 24 -3.78 3.44 -7.72
C LEU A 24 -2.82 3.30 -8.92
N VAL A 25 -3.08 4.04 -9.99
CA VAL A 25 -2.15 4.25 -11.10
C VAL A 25 -2.06 5.74 -11.43
N LEU A 26 -0.84 6.22 -11.65
CA LEU A 26 -0.55 7.60 -12.05
C LEU A 26 -0.12 7.65 -13.52
N CYS A 27 -0.63 8.63 -14.27
CA CYS A 27 -0.16 8.95 -15.61
C CYS A 27 -0.01 10.44 -15.86
N GLY A 28 0.67 10.79 -16.96
CA GLY A 28 0.87 12.17 -17.39
C GLY A 28 0.37 12.36 -18.82
N HIS A 29 1.23 12.90 -19.68
CA HIS A 29 1.01 13.19 -21.10
C HIS A 29 -0.03 14.27 -21.43
N LEU A 30 -1.11 14.39 -20.67
CA LEU A 30 -2.26 15.24 -21.02
C LEU A 30 -2.19 16.69 -20.52
N HIS A 31 -1.15 17.06 -19.76
CA HIS A 31 -0.91 18.43 -19.24
C HIS A 31 -2.11 19.05 -18.47
N HIS A 32 -2.95 18.21 -17.87
CA HIS A 32 -4.00 18.62 -16.94
C HIS A 32 -4.22 17.53 -15.88
N GLU A 33 -4.71 17.93 -14.72
CA GLU A 33 -5.08 17.05 -13.63
C GLU A 33 -6.41 16.33 -13.87
N GLY A 34 -6.56 15.12 -13.31
CA GLY A 34 -7.85 14.44 -13.31
C GLY A 34 -7.85 13.13 -12.54
N THR A 35 -9.05 12.63 -12.23
CA THR A 35 -9.23 11.40 -11.44
C THR A 35 -10.41 10.59 -11.97
N GLU A 36 -10.19 9.29 -12.19
CA GLU A 36 -11.19 8.34 -12.68
C GLU A 36 -11.11 7.06 -11.85
N ILE A 37 -12.27 6.46 -11.56
CA ILE A 37 -12.31 5.07 -11.07
C ILE A 37 -12.58 4.19 -12.28
N LEU A 38 -11.58 3.37 -12.61
CA LEU A 38 -11.63 2.45 -13.74
C LEU A 38 -12.61 1.29 -13.47
N LYS A 39 -12.89 0.50 -14.52
CA LYS A 39 -13.93 -0.52 -14.54
C LYS A 39 -13.78 -1.58 -13.44
N PHE A 40 -12.55 -1.95 -13.10
CA PHE A 40 -12.23 -2.96 -12.09
C PHE A 40 -11.80 -2.34 -10.74
N GLY A 41 -12.01 -1.03 -10.57
CA GLY A 41 -11.88 -0.33 -9.28
C GLY A 41 -10.51 0.31 -9.02
N THR A 42 -9.57 0.22 -9.96
CA THR A 42 -8.32 0.99 -9.88
C THR A 42 -8.62 2.48 -10.01
N ARG A 43 -8.01 3.30 -9.14
CA ARG A 43 -8.03 4.75 -9.29
C ARG A 43 -6.95 5.16 -10.30
N LEU A 44 -7.35 5.72 -11.43
CA LEU A 44 -6.47 6.41 -12.36
C LEU A 44 -6.37 7.88 -11.93
N ARG A 45 -5.16 8.39 -11.76
CA ARG A 45 -4.90 9.84 -11.68
C ARG A 45 -4.10 10.29 -12.88
N MET A 46 -4.60 11.32 -13.54
CA MET A 46 -3.85 12.13 -14.50
C MET A 46 -3.19 13.25 -13.71
N GLU A 47 -1.87 13.36 -13.84
CA GLU A 47 -1.06 14.38 -13.17
C GLU A 47 -0.65 15.46 -14.19
N GLY A 48 -0.73 16.72 -13.74
CA GLY A 48 -0.39 17.89 -14.53
C GLY A 48 1.11 18.06 -14.81
N SER A 49 1.50 19.24 -15.31
CA SER A 49 2.88 19.51 -15.72
C SER A 49 3.59 20.49 -14.80
N THR A 50 4.78 20.14 -14.30
CA THR A 50 5.64 21.03 -13.49
C THR A 50 6.41 22.08 -14.34
N GLY A 51 5.81 22.58 -15.42
CA GLY A 51 6.41 23.61 -16.28
C GLY A 51 7.47 23.11 -17.27
N GLY A 52 7.48 21.82 -17.61
CA GLY A 52 8.47 21.21 -18.53
C GLY A 52 8.51 21.79 -19.95
N GLY A 53 7.52 22.60 -20.34
CA GLY A 53 7.51 23.36 -21.60
C GLY A 53 8.40 24.62 -21.59
N GLY A 54 8.99 24.99 -20.44
CA GLY A 54 9.73 26.24 -20.26
C GLY A 54 8.80 27.46 -20.27
N LEU A 55 9.29 28.61 -20.75
CA LEU A 55 8.52 29.86 -20.76
C LEU A 55 7.20 29.76 -21.55
N ARG A 56 7.11 28.82 -22.50
CA ARG A 56 5.87 28.50 -23.25
C ARG A 56 4.71 28.00 -22.39
N ALA A 57 4.97 27.46 -21.20
CA ALA A 57 3.92 27.16 -20.23
C ALA A 57 3.25 28.42 -19.67
N LEU A 58 3.80 29.61 -19.98
CA LEU A 58 3.36 30.91 -19.46
C LEU A 58 3.18 31.96 -20.58
N GLU A 59 3.28 31.57 -21.85
CA GLU A 59 3.14 32.43 -23.03
C GLU A 59 1.89 32.07 -23.85
N GLY A 60 1.17 33.09 -24.34
CA GLY A 60 -0.04 32.94 -25.17
C GLY A 60 -1.35 33.08 -24.39
N ASP A 61 -2.49 33.06 -25.10
CA ASP A 61 -3.83 33.27 -24.51
C ASP A 61 -4.30 32.09 -23.62
N HIS A 62 -3.68 30.92 -23.78
CA HIS A 62 -3.94 29.69 -23.01
C HIS A 62 -2.62 29.06 -22.55
N PRO A 63 -1.97 29.61 -21.50
CA PRO A 63 -0.76 29.03 -20.94
C PRO A 63 -1.03 27.63 -20.38
N ALA A 64 -0.14 26.68 -20.65
CA ALA A 64 -0.25 25.33 -20.09
C ALA A 64 0.02 25.39 -18.57
N PRO A 65 -0.96 25.02 -17.72
CA PRO A 65 -0.88 25.31 -16.30
C PRO A 65 0.29 24.58 -15.63
N ILE A 66 0.95 25.26 -14.69
CA ILE A 66 2.03 24.67 -13.89
C ILE A 66 1.41 24.03 -12.66
N GLU A 67 1.45 22.70 -12.64
CA GLU A 67 0.70 21.85 -11.72
C GLU A 67 1.58 20.79 -11.07
N ALA A 68 1.30 20.49 -9.81
CA ALA A 68 1.92 19.41 -9.06
C ALA A 68 0.92 18.83 -8.05
N SER A 69 0.99 17.52 -7.80
CA SER A 69 0.17 16.87 -6.77
C SER A 69 1.01 16.39 -5.59
N LEU A 70 0.51 16.58 -4.37
CA LEU A 70 0.97 15.91 -3.17
C LEU A 70 -0.01 14.79 -2.83
N LEU A 71 0.48 13.55 -2.78
CA LEU A 71 -0.34 12.37 -2.50
C LEU A 71 -0.10 11.92 -1.06
N TYR A 72 -1.16 11.89 -0.25
CA TYR A 72 -1.10 11.46 1.14
C TYR A 72 -1.49 9.99 1.23
N PHE A 73 -0.61 9.16 1.79
CA PHE A 73 -0.87 7.73 1.99
C PHE A 73 -0.96 7.42 3.48
N ASP A 74 -1.87 6.51 3.83
CA ASP A 74 -1.87 5.89 5.15
C ASP A 74 -0.69 4.91 5.23
N ARG A 75 -0.01 4.90 6.39
CA ARG A 75 1.25 4.17 6.56
C ARG A 75 1.05 2.66 6.56
N ASP A 76 -0.03 2.19 7.17
CA ASP A 76 -0.22 0.77 7.46
C ASP A 76 -0.98 0.06 6.34
N SER A 77 -2.05 0.69 5.82
CA SER A 77 -2.81 0.18 4.68
C SER A 77 -2.20 0.49 3.31
N ARG A 78 -1.25 1.45 3.25
CA ARG A 78 -0.66 1.98 2.00
C ARG A 78 -1.67 2.54 1.00
N ARG A 79 -2.89 2.90 1.45
CA ARG A 79 -3.94 3.47 0.61
C ARG A 79 -3.88 4.99 0.59
N LEU A 80 -4.14 5.57 -0.59
CA LEU A 80 -4.29 7.02 -0.79
C LEU A 80 -5.42 7.56 0.11
N GLN A 81 -5.09 8.53 0.95
CA GLN A 81 -5.99 9.17 1.91
C GLN A 81 -6.54 10.50 1.42
N ALA A 82 -5.71 11.28 0.74
CA ALA A 82 -6.02 12.60 0.18
C ALA A 82 -5.04 12.90 -0.95
N TRP A 83 -5.34 13.92 -1.75
CA TRP A 83 -4.34 14.61 -2.55
C TRP A 83 -4.55 16.11 -2.48
N ASP A 84 -3.46 16.86 -2.48
CA ASP A 84 -3.48 18.30 -2.71
C ASP A 84 -2.98 18.54 -4.14
N GLU A 85 -3.76 19.26 -4.92
CA GLU A 85 -3.35 19.80 -6.21
C GLU A 85 -2.81 21.21 -5.98
N ILE A 86 -1.62 21.50 -6.50
CA ILE A 86 -0.98 22.80 -6.46
C ILE A 86 -0.97 23.37 -7.87
N ARG A 87 -1.52 24.57 -8.06
CA ARG A 87 -1.46 25.32 -9.32
C ARG A 87 -0.67 26.61 -9.10
N LEU A 88 0.23 26.96 -10.01
CA LEU A 88 0.91 28.26 -10.01
C LEU A 88 0.31 29.19 -11.05
N GLY A 89 0.21 30.48 -10.72
CA GLY A 89 -0.23 31.52 -11.63
C GLY A 89 0.73 31.76 -12.81
N GLY A 90 0.19 32.37 -13.87
CA GLY A 90 0.95 32.80 -15.04
C GLY A 90 2.02 33.87 -14.76
N LEU A 91 2.80 34.23 -15.78
CA LEU A 91 3.85 35.26 -15.66
C LEU A 91 3.34 36.56 -15.04
N GLY A 92 4.05 37.04 -14.02
CA GLY A 92 3.72 38.26 -13.27
C GLY A 92 2.74 38.05 -12.10
N LEU A 93 2.15 36.87 -11.95
CA LEU A 93 1.34 36.52 -10.78
C LEU A 93 2.18 35.81 -9.73
N THR A 94 2.13 36.29 -8.48
CA THR A 94 2.72 35.62 -7.31
C THR A 94 1.67 34.76 -6.60
N THR A 95 0.88 33.99 -7.35
CA THR A 95 -0.19 33.15 -6.83
C THR A 95 0.20 31.68 -6.90
N ALA A 96 -0.05 30.97 -5.80
CA ALA A 96 -0.04 29.53 -5.72
C ALA A 96 -1.34 29.10 -5.05
N GLU A 97 -2.15 28.33 -5.75
CA GLU A 97 -3.40 27.79 -5.24
C GLU A 97 -3.19 26.33 -4.83
N VAL A 98 -3.81 25.93 -3.72
CA VAL A 98 -3.72 24.56 -3.18
C VAL A 98 -5.13 24.05 -2.89
N SER A 99 -5.58 23.04 -3.61
CA SER A 99 -6.90 22.44 -3.48
C SER A 99 -6.80 21.01 -2.93
N ARG A 100 -7.23 20.83 -1.68
CA ARG A 100 -7.30 19.50 -1.04
C ARG A 100 -8.53 18.74 -1.50
N HIS A 101 -8.29 17.49 -1.89
CA HIS A 101 -9.30 16.55 -2.33
C HIS A 101 -9.23 15.25 -1.53
N LEU A 102 -10.38 14.63 -1.32
CA LEU A 102 -10.50 13.33 -0.66
C LEU A 102 -11.08 12.30 -1.64
N PRO A 103 -10.61 11.04 -1.60
CA PRO A 103 -11.35 9.91 -2.12
C PRO A 103 -12.78 9.88 -1.56
N LYS A 104 -13.75 9.43 -2.36
CA LYS A 104 -15.18 9.40 -1.94
C LYS A 104 -15.38 8.54 -0.68
N GLU A 105 -14.61 7.46 -0.57
CA GLU A 105 -14.55 6.55 0.56
C GLU A 105 -13.98 7.18 1.86
N ASN A 106 -13.35 8.35 1.78
CA ASN A 106 -12.71 9.04 2.91
C ASN A 106 -13.41 10.36 3.29
N LEU A 107 -14.55 10.68 2.65
CA LEU A 107 -15.33 11.87 3.01
C LEU A 107 -15.91 11.72 4.43
N PRO A 108 -16.11 12.82 5.18
CA PRO A 108 -16.77 12.77 6.49
C PRO A 108 -18.14 12.09 6.40
N GLY A 109 -18.33 11.04 7.20
CA GLY A 109 -19.56 10.23 7.19
C GLY A 109 -19.62 9.14 6.11
N ALA A 110 -18.56 8.95 5.30
CA ALA A 110 -18.44 7.79 4.44
C ALA A 110 -18.33 6.50 5.27
N THR A 111 -19.07 5.47 4.88
CA THR A 111 -18.87 4.12 5.43
C THR A 111 -17.56 3.58 4.90
N ALA A 112 -16.66 3.18 5.80
CA ALA A 112 -15.39 2.56 5.42
C ALA A 112 -15.66 1.36 4.48
N PRO A 113 -14.96 1.24 3.33
CA PRO A 113 -15.07 0.06 2.50
C PRO A 113 -14.73 -1.17 3.33
N ALA A 114 -15.57 -2.21 3.26
CA ALA A 114 -15.22 -3.48 3.87
C ALA A 114 -13.94 -4.00 3.20
N THR A 115 -12.81 -3.93 3.91
CA THR A 115 -11.55 -4.49 3.45
C THR A 115 -11.77 -5.99 3.24
N ALA A 116 -11.94 -6.41 1.99
CA ALA A 116 -11.97 -7.82 1.65
C ALA A 116 -10.70 -8.46 2.24
N PRO A 117 -10.82 -9.47 3.12
CA PRO A 117 -9.64 -10.07 3.73
C PRO A 117 -8.74 -10.59 2.62
N ALA A 118 -7.51 -10.08 2.56
CA ALA A 118 -6.47 -10.74 1.79
C ALA A 118 -6.41 -12.19 2.30
N THR A 119 -6.67 -13.16 1.44
CA THR A 119 -6.77 -14.56 1.82
C THR A 119 -5.43 -14.99 2.40
N ALA A 120 -5.33 -15.04 3.73
CA ALA A 120 -4.12 -15.49 4.41
C ALA A 120 -3.85 -16.93 3.94
N PRO A 121 -2.64 -17.25 3.44
CA PRO A 121 -2.25 -18.63 3.26
C PRO A 121 -2.41 -19.33 4.60
N GLY A 122 -3.25 -20.37 4.64
CA GLY A 122 -3.59 -21.05 5.89
C GLY A 122 -2.33 -21.52 6.60
N SER A 123 -2.09 -21.00 7.81
CA SER A 123 -1.00 -21.47 8.64
C SER A 123 -1.22 -22.96 8.92
N PRO A 124 -0.28 -23.86 8.57
CA PRO A 124 -0.45 -25.28 8.85
C PRO A 124 -0.54 -25.46 10.37
N ALA A 125 -1.55 -26.21 10.82
CA ALA A 125 -1.75 -26.47 12.23
C ALA A 125 -0.47 -27.10 12.83
N PRO A 126 0.02 -26.64 14.00
CA PRO A 126 1.10 -27.32 14.69
C PRO A 126 0.67 -28.75 15.02
N ALA A 127 1.43 -29.73 14.52
CA ALA A 127 1.15 -31.13 14.83
C ALA A 127 1.21 -31.36 16.35
N THR A 128 0.28 -32.16 16.86
CA THR A 128 0.29 -32.61 18.26
C THR A 128 1.60 -33.30 18.57
N ALA A 129 2.33 -32.79 19.57
CA ALA A 129 3.57 -33.39 20.02
C ALA A 129 3.32 -34.81 20.55
N PRO A 130 4.17 -35.80 20.21
CA PRO A 130 4.04 -37.15 20.76
C PRO A 130 4.36 -37.12 22.27
N THR A 131 3.49 -37.74 23.06
CA THR A 131 3.68 -37.94 24.50
C THR A 131 4.99 -38.71 24.77
N PRO A 132 5.86 -38.27 25.69
CA PRO A 132 7.03 -39.04 26.07
C PRO A 132 6.62 -40.32 26.80
N THR A 133 7.06 -41.48 26.30
CA THR A 133 6.92 -42.77 26.98
C THR A 133 7.64 -42.74 28.34
N PRO A 134 7.02 -43.18 29.44
CA PRO A 134 7.71 -43.25 30.73
C PRO A 134 8.80 -44.32 30.72
N THR A 135 10.01 -43.94 31.16
CA THR A 135 11.13 -44.85 31.42
C THR A 135 10.74 -45.90 32.47
N PRO A 136 11.04 -47.20 32.26
CA PRO A 136 10.75 -48.21 33.26
C PRO A 136 11.64 -48.07 34.50
N THR A 137 11.01 -48.07 35.67
CA THR A 137 11.67 -48.11 36.99
C THR A 137 12.48 -49.40 37.15
N PRO A 138 13.76 -49.35 37.55
CA PRO A 138 14.52 -50.55 37.92
C PRO A 138 13.99 -51.14 39.22
N ALA A 139 13.87 -52.47 39.26
CA ALA A 139 13.43 -53.24 40.43
C ALA A 139 14.48 -53.22 41.56
N PRO A 140 14.09 -53.40 42.83
CA PRO A 140 15.01 -53.33 43.96
C PRO A 140 15.98 -54.52 44.02
N GLU A 141 17.27 -54.24 44.19
CA GLU A 141 18.26 -55.28 44.45
C GLU A 141 18.07 -55.90 45.85
N ALA A 142 18.17 -57.23 45.91
CA ALA A 142 17.94 -58.00 47.12
C ALA A 142 19.12 -57.92 48.10
N ARG A 143 18.82 -57.84 49.39
CA ARG A 143 19.81 -57.90 50.48
C ARG A 143 20.45 -59.28 50.58
N THR A 144 21.78 -59.34 50.63
CA THR A 144 22.52 -60.50 51.15
C THR A 144 23.68 -60.07 52.06
N SER A 145 23.47 -60.18 53.37
CA SER A 145 24.52 -60.48 54.38
C SER A 145 24.69 -62.02 54.43
N PRO A 146 25.76 -62.64 54.98
CA PRO A 146 26.62 -62.26 56.12
C PRO A 146 28.14 -62.26 55.71
N SER A 147 29.18 -62.37 56.56
CA SER A 147 29.29 -62.64 58.02
C SER A 147 30.58 -62.07 58.64
N SER A 148 30.77 -62.28 59.94
CA SER A 148 31.96 -61.93 60.74
C SER A 148 32.95 -63.09 60.94
N ALA A 149 34.24 -62.78 61.07
CA ALA A 149 35.15 -63.46 62.00
C ALA A 149 36.41 -62.61 62.28
N GLY A 150 36.77 -62.45 63.56
CA GLY A 150 38.14 -62.09 64.00
C GLY A 150 38.97 -63.36 64.25
N PRO A 151 39.99 -63.37 65.13
CA PRO A 151 40.37 -62.34 66.11
C PRO A 151 41.38 -61.30 65.60
#